data_AF-A0A832H4L1-F1
#
_entry.id   AF-A0A832H4L1-F1
#
_cell.length_a   1.000
_cell.length_b   1.000
_cell.length_c   1.000
_cell.angle_alpha   90.00
_cell.angle_beta   90.00
_cell.angle_gamma   90.00
#
_symmetry.space_group_name_H-M   'P 1'
#
loop_
_entity.id
_entity.type
_entity.pdbx_description
1 polymer ?
#
loop_
_entity_poly.entity_id
_entity_poly.type
_entity_poly.pdbx_seq_one_letter_code
_entity_poly.pdbx_strand_id
1 'polypeptide(L)'
;MPYTLSQLKEVLDGLGYNLGPDGLNGNSGNALDVFTQAAIQELQAHYQLPVSGKLDTITDNLVKKLVRNIQYSLNVVVDAKLPVNEFYGPRTVQAMKAFQRTYGLPVTGIAGLTIRQKLDEEAKKHAIATA
;
A
#
# COMPACT_ATOMS: atom_id res chain seq x y z
N MET A 1 -10.03 -13.89 4.35
CA MET A 1 -10.32 -14.13 2.91
C MET A 1 -9.15 -13.64 2.09
N PRO A 2 -8.73 -14.32 1.02
CA PRO A 2 -7.75 -13.77 0.08
C PRO A 2 -8.31 -12.52 -0.60
N TYR A 3 -7.46 -11.58 -1.01
CA TYR A 3 -7.92 -10.44 -1.80
C TYR A 3 -8.57 -10.89 -3.12
N THR A 4 -9.60 -10.17 -3.53
CA THR A 4 -10.03 -10.19 -4.93
C THR A 4 -9.03 -9.41 -5.79
N LEU A 5 -9.04 -9.64 -7.11
CA LEU A 5 -8.17 -8.90 -8.03
C LEU A 5 -8.39 -7.38 -7.94
N SER A 6 -9.64 -6.93 -7.81
CA SER A 6 -9.97 -5.51 -7.66
C SER A 6 -9.38 -4.92 -6.37
N GLN A 7 -9.51 -5.64 -5.25
CA GLN A 7 -8.95 -5.19 -3.97
C GLN A 7 -7.43 -5.13 -4.03
N LEU A 8 -6.79 -6.11 -4.66
CA LEU A 8 -5.34 -6.10 -4.84
C LEU A 8 -4.90 -4.90 -5.69
N LYS A 9 -5.60 -4.60 -6.79
CA LYS A 9 -5.32 -3.44 -7.65
C LYS A 9 -5.40 -2.13 -6.87
N GLU A 10 -6.46 -1.93 -6.08
CA GLU A 10 -6.58 -0.74 -5.22
C GLU A 10 -5.40 -0.59 -4.26
N VAL A 11 -4.95 -1.71 -3.67
CA VAL A 11 -3.80 -1.68 -2.77
C VAL A 11 -2.50 -1.41 -3.53
N LEU A 12 -2.25 -2.08 -4.66
CA LEU A 12 -1.04 -1.87 -5.47
C LEU A 12 -0.92 -0.43 -5.97
N ASP A 13 -2.03 0.16 -6.45
CA ASP A 13 -2.11 1.58 -6.81
C ASP A 13 -1.79 2.48 -5.59
N GLY A 14 -2.42 2.19 -4.45
CA GLY A 14 -2.15 2.87 -3.18
C GLY A 14 -0.70 2.74 -2.70
N LEU A 15 0.00 1.66 -3.04
CA LEU A 15 1.42 1.44 -2.74
C LEU A 15 2.37 2.03 -3.79
N GLY A 16 1.82 2.58 -4.89
CA GLY A 16 2.54 3.24 -5.97
C GLY A 16 3.11 2.31 -7.03
N TYR A 17 2.59 1.09 -7.15
CA TYR A 17 2.94 0.20 -8.25
C TYR A 17 2.16 0.58 -9.51
N ASN A 18 2.83 0.51 -10.67
CA ASN A 18 2.22 0.88 -11.93
C ASN A 18 1.29 -0.23 -12.44
N LEU A 19 0.00 0.07 -12.58
CA LEU A 19 -1.01 -0.83 -13.13
C LEU A 19 -1.26 -0.61 -14.63
N GLY A 20 -0.43 0.20 -15.29
CA GLY A 20 -0.55 0.49 -16.71
C GLY A 20 -1.60 1.58 -17.03
N PRO A 21 -1.85 1.84 -18.33
CA PRO A 21 -2.68 2.95 -18.79
C PRO A 21 -4.13 2.85 -18.34
N ASP A 22 -4.63 1.64 -18.13
CA ASP A 22 -6.01 1.40 -17.71
C ASP A 22 -6.17 1.46 -16.18
N GLY A 23 -5.07 1.46 -15.42
CA GLY A 23 -5.08 1.54 -13.96
C GLY A 23 -6.03 0.54 -13.30
N LEU A 24 -6.93 1.04 -12.44
CA LEU A 24 -7.98 0.25 -11.79
C LEU A 24 -9.04 -0.30 -12.76
N ASN A 25 -9.17 0.27 -13.96
CA ASN A 25 -10.13 -0.15 -14.99
C ASN A 25 -9.56 -1.21 -15.95
N GLY A 26 -8.29 -1.62 -15.77
CA GLY A 26 -7.66 -2.70 -16.53
C GLY A 26 -8.50 -3.97 -16.44
N ASN A 27 -9.01 -4.40 -17.60
CA ASN A 27 -10.03 -5.42 -17.84
C ASN A 27 -10.28 -6.43 -16.69
N SER A 28 -11.40 -6.28 -15.98
CA SER A 28 -11.92 -7.19 -14.94
C SER A 28 -12.31 -8.59 -15.45
N GLY A 29 -12.16 -8.87 -16.75
CA GLY A 29 -12.66 -10.08 -17.41
C GLY A 29 -11.62 -11.13 -17.82
N ASN A 30 -10.32 -10.89 -17.66
CA ASN A 30 -9.30 -11.88 -18.03
C ASN A 30 -8.13 -11.90 -17.04
N ALA A 31 -7.43 -13.04 -16.97
CA ALA A 31 -6.28 -13.29 -16.10
C ALA A 31 -5.38 -12.07 -15.91
N LEU A 32 -4.91 -11.83 -14.67
CA LEU A 32 -3.91 -10.82 -14.27
C LEU A 32 -3.30 -10.10 -15.49
N ASP A 33 -3.77 -8.88 -15.77
CA ASP A 33 -3.19 -8.12 -16.87
C ASP A 33 -1.67 -7.98 -16.67
N VAL A 34 -0.93 -7.88 -17.78
CA VAL A 34 0.55 -7.91 -17.75
C VAL A 34 1.15 -6.86 -16.80
N PHE A 35 0.45 -5.75 -16.58
CA PHE A 35 0.85 -4.69 -15.66
C PHE A 35 0.63 -5.06 -14.19
N THR A 36 -0.52 -5.63 -13.84
CA THR A 36 -0.77 -6.11 -12.47
C THR A 36 0.15 -7.28 -12.14
N GLN A 37 0.40 -8.18 -13.08
CA GLN A 37 1.40 -9.24 -12.91
C GLN A 37 2.79 -8.63 -12.67
N ALA A 38 3.21 -7.64 -13.47
CA ALA A 38 4.49 -6.96 -13.28
C ALA A 38 4.55 -6.26 -11.91
N ALA A 39 3.49 -5.57 -11.48
CA ALA A 39 3.40 -4.94 -10.16
C ALA A 39 3.55 -5.97 -9.02
N ILE A 40 2.93 -7.15 -9.14
CA ILE A 40 3.11 -8.24 -8.18
C ILE A 40 4.55 -8.75 -8.21
N GLN A 41 5.15 -8.91 -9.38
CA GLN A 41 6.54 -9.35 -9.51
C GLN A 41 7.51 -8.34 -8.88
N GLU A 42 7.29 -7.05 -9.08
CA GLU A 42 8.08 -5.98 -8.46
C GLU A 42 7.95 -5.99 -6.94
N LEU A 43 6.73 -6.12 -6.44
CA LEU A 43 6.47 -6.29 -5.01
C LEU A 43 7.22 -7.51 -4.46
N GLN A 44 7.07 -8.67 -5.10
CA GLN A 44 7.71 -9.91 -4.68
C GLN A 44 9.24 -9.79 -4.68
N ALA A 45 9.81 -9.26 -5.75
CA ALA A 45 11.25 -9.06 -5.88
C ALA A 45 11.78 -8.11 -4.79
N HIS A 46 11.06 -7.01 -4.52
CA HIS A 46 11.43 -6.04 -3.50
C HIS A 46 11.44 -6.64 -2.08
N TYR A 47 10.42 -7.44 -1.77
CA TYR A 47 10.30 -8.11 -0.46
C TYR A 47 10.98 -9.49 -0.41
N GLN A 48 11.82 -9.81 -1.40
CA GLN A 48 12.59 -11.06 -1.50
C GLN A 48 11.72 -12.33 -1.44
N LEU A 49 10.48 -12.23 -1.94
CA LEU A 49 9.57 -13.36 -2.12
C LEU A 49 9.86 -14.09 -3.44
N PRO A 50 9.41 -15.34 -3.59
CA PRO A 50 9.39 -16.00 -4.90
C PRO A 50 8.62 -15.14 -5.91
N VAL A 51 9.29 -14.76 -7.01
CA VAL A 51 8.74 -13.87 -8.05
C VAL A 51 7.81 -14.67 -8.98
N SER A 52 6.69 -15.12 -8.43
CA SER A 52 5.69 -15.92 -9.14
C SER A 52 4.82 -15.07 -10.07
N GLY A 53 4.71 -13.77 -9.81
CA GLY A 53 3.75 -12.86 -10.45
C GLY A 53 2.29 -13.18 -10.15
N LYS A 54 2.04 -14.07 -9.19
CA LYS A 54 0.70 -14.52 -8.80
C LYS A 54 0.39 -14.01 -7.40
N LEU A 55 -0.89 -13.77 -7.14
CA LEU A 55 -1.38 -13.55 -5.77
C LEU A 55 -1.41 -14.90 -5.03
N ASP A 56 -0.24 -15.35 -4.58
CA ASP A 56 -0.12 -16.48 -3.66
C ASP A 56 -0.36 -16.03 -2.20
N THR A 57 -0.54 -16.99 -1.30
CA THR A 57 -0.82 -16.73 0.12
C THR A 57 0.26 -15.88 0.80
N ILE A 58 1.52 -16.02 0.38
CA ILE A 58 2.63 -15.26 0.97
C ILE A 58 2.52 -13.79 0.54
N THR A 59 2.25 -13.55 -0.73
CA THR A 59 2.03 -12.22 -1.31
C THR A 59 0.78 -11.56 -0.72
N ASP A 60 -0.33 -12.29 -0.60
CA ASP A 60 -1.58 -11.82 0.02
C ASP A 60 -1.33 -11.35 1.46
N ASN A 61 -0.66 -12.17 2.27
CA ASN A 61 -0.31 -11.83 3.66
C ASN A 61 0.63 -10.62 3.75
N LEU A 62 1.61 -10.52 2.86
CA LEU A 62 2.50 -9.37 2.78
C LEU A 62 1.72 -8.08 2.53
N VAL A 63 0.89 -8.05 1.48
CA VAL A 63 0.12 -6.86 1.10
C VAL A 63 -0.81 -6.43 2.24
N LYS A 64 -1.49 -7.37 2.90
CA LYS A 64 -2.31 -7.10 4.09
C LYS A 64 -1.50 -6.49 5.22
N LYS A 65 -0.33 -7.05 5.52
CA LYS A 65 0.56 -6.53 6.55
C LYS A 65 1.01 -5.10 6.22
N LEU A 66 1.34 -4.81 4.97
CA LEU A 66 1.73 -3.47 4.52
C LEU A 66 0.61 -2.45 4.75
N VAL A 67 -0.63 -2.78 4.36
CA VAL A 67 -1.78 -1.87 4.55
C VAL A 67 -2.01 -1.59 6.04
N ARG A 68 -2.01 -2.63 6.88
CA ARG A 68 -2.19 -2.47 8.34
C ARG A 68 -1.08 -1.63 8.95
N ASN A 69 0.17 -1.84 8.56
CA ASN A 69 1.30 -1.06 9.04
C ASN A 69 1.17 0.41 8.65
N ILE A 70 0.78 0.70 7.40
CA ILE A 70 0.55 2.08 6.95
C ILE A 70 -0.55 2.74 7.79
N GLN A 71 -1.69 2.07 7.97
CA GLN A 71 -2.80 2.61 8.75
C GLN A 71 -2.41 2.85 10.22
N TYR A 72 -1.66 1.92 10.83
CA TYR A 72 -1.12 2.09 12.18
C TYR A 72 -0.20 3.31 12.26
N SER A 73 0.79 3.41 11.36
CA SER A 73 1.72 4.53 11.35
C SER A 73 1.03 5.86 11.08
N LEU A 74 0.00 5.90 10.23
CA LEU A 74 -0.81 7.10 10.01
C LEU A 74 -1.61 7.50 11.25
N ASN A 75 -2.12 6.54 12.02
CA ASN A 75 -2.77 6.83 13.30
C ASN A 75 -1.79 7.42 14.31
N VAL A 76 -0.54 6.95 14.33
CA VAL A 76 0.50 7.45 15.23
C VAL A 76 0.99 8.84 14.83
N VAL A 77 1.25 9.06 13.54
CA VAL A 77 1.95 10.28 13.07
C VAL A 77 1.00 11.45 12.83
N VAL A 78 -0.25 11.18 12.40
CA VAL A 78 -1.21 12.24 12.05
C VAL A 78 -2.60 12.07 12.68
N ASP A 79 -2.74 11.25 13.72
CA ASP A 79 -4.01 10.98 14.43
C ASP A 79 -5.19 10.67 13.49
N ALA A 80 -4.94 9.84 12.47
CA ALA A 80 -5.90 9.60 11.39
C ALA A 80 -7.17 8.82 11.81
N LYS A 81 -7.17 8.20 12.99
CA LYS A 81 -8.28 7.38 13.55
C LYS A 81 -8.83 6.35 12.55
N LEU A 82 -7.93 5.77 11.75
CA LEU A 82 -8.24 4.74 10.77
C LEU A 82 -8.51 3.40 11.46
N PRO A 83 -9.49 2.63 10.98
CA PRO A 83 -9.55 1.21 11.32
C PRO A 83 -8.33 0.50 10.72
N VAL A 84 -7.65 -0.32 11.52
CA VAL A 84 -6.53 -1.15 11.06
C VAL A 84 -7.09 -2.42 10.43
N ASN A 85 -7.14 -2.45 9.10
CA ASN A 85 -7.71 -3.52 8.29
C ASN A 85 -6.88 -3.73 7.01
N GLU A 86 -7.44 -4.47 6.06
CA GLU A 86 -6.76 -4.89 4.83
C GLU A 86 -7.10 -3.97 3.65
N PHE A 87 -7.80 -2.86 3.84
CA PHE A 87 -8.29 -2.04 2.73
C PHE A 87 -7.55 -0.70 2.65
N TYR A 88 -6.91 -0.44 1.50
CA TYR A 88 -6.35 0.87 1.19
C TYR A 88 -7.44 1.80 0.62
N GLY A 89 -8.48 2.07 1.42
CA GLY A 89 -9.66 2.81 0.97
C GLY A 89 -9.49 4.34 1.02
N PRO A 90 -10.55 5.10 0.67
CA PRO A 90 -10.52 6.56 0.62
C PRO A 90 -10.05 7.23 1.91
N ARG A 91 -10.38 6.66 3.08
CA ARG A 91 -9.91 7.18 4.38
C ARG A 91 -8.39 7.08 4.52
N THR A 92 -7.80 5.95 4.10
CA THR A 92 -6.35 5.75 4.10
C THR A 92 -5.67 6.71 3.12
N VAL A 93 -6.25 6.91 1.92
CA VAL A 93 -5.77 7.90 0.95
C VAL A 93 -5.76 9.31 1.55
N GLN A 94 -6.83 9.73 2.24
CA GLN A 94 -6.89 11.06 2.86
C GLN A 94 -5.86 11.22 3.98
N ALA A 95 -5.70 10.20 4.82
CA ALA A 95 -4.70 10.20 5.87
C ALA A 95 -3.26 10.23 5.29
N MET A 96 -3.00 9.50 4.21
CA MET A 96 -1.73 9.55 3.50
C MET A 96 -1.47 10.95 2.93
N LYS A 97 -2.49 11.61 2.37
CA LYS A 97 -2.37 13.01 1.92
C LYS A 97 -2.08 13.97 3.08
N ALA A 98 -2.67 13.74 4.25
CA ALA A 98 -2.36 14.53 5.44
C ALA A 98 -0.89 14.35 5.86
N PHE A 99 -0.40 13.12 5.94
CA PHE A 99 1.01 12.82 6.19
C PHE A 99 1.93 13.49 5.14
N GLN A 100 1.65 13.31 3.85
CA GLN A 100 2.45 13.92 2.79
C GLN A 100 2.52 15.45 2.92
N ARG A 101 1.40 16.11 3.25
CA ARG A 101 1.37 17.56 3.52
C ARG A 101 2.23 17.94 4.73
N THR A 102 2.09 17.23 5.85
CA THR A 102 2.83 17.50 7.09
C THR A 102 4.34 17.45 6.87
N TYR A 103 4.82 16.56 6.01
CA TYR A 103 6.25 16.36 5.73
C TYR A 103 6.74 16.98 4.42
N GLY A 104 5.94 17.83 3.76
CA GLY A 104 6.34 18.53 2.52
C GLY A 104 6.59 17.60 1.32
N LEU A 105 5.94 16.44 1.29
CA LEU A 105 6.02 15.44 0.22
C LEU A 105 4.95 15.69 -0.86
N PRO A 106 5.10 15.14 -2.08
CA PRO A 106 4.05 15.19 -3.10
C PRO A 106 2.72 14.60 -2.59
N VAL A 107 1.65 15.40 -2.64
CA VAL A 107 0.34 15.07 -2.02
C VAL A 107 -0.53 14.24 -2.96
N THR A 108 -0.09 13.03 -3.28
CA THR A 108 -0.77 12.10 -4.19
C THR A 108 -1.79 11.21 -3.48
N GLY A 109 -1.59 10.95 -2.18
CA GLY A 109 -2.28 9.90 -1.43
C GLY A 109 -1.73 8.49 -1.66
N ILE A 110 -0.68 8.37 -2.48
CA ILE A 110 0.03 7.14 -2.79
C ILE A 110 1.18 6.94 -1.80
N ALA A 111 1.20 5.79 -1.15
CA ALA A 111 2.25 5.33 -0.24
C ALA A 111 3.37 4.61 -1.01
N GLY A 112 4.07 5.33 -1.88
CA GLY A 112 5.26 4.84 -2.56
C GLY A 112 6.34 4.34 -1.59
N LEU A 113 7.34 3.58 -2.06
CA LEU A 113 8.37 2.99 -1.20
C LEU A 113 9.05 4.01 -0.26
N THR A 114 9.53 5.12 -0.82
CA THR A 114 10.21 6.18 -0.05
C THR A 114 9.28 6.84 0.97
N ILE A 115 8.01 7.00 0.62
CA ILE A 115 6.97 7.56 1.50
C ILE A 115 6.67 6.59 2.65
N ARG A 116 6.60 5.28 2.38
CA ARG A 116 6.41 4.23 3.40
C ARG A 116 7.59 4.15 4.37
N GLN A 117 8.82 4.22 3.85
CA GLN A 117 10.02 4.25 4.69
C GLN A 117 10.00 5.47 5.62
N LYS A 118 9.74 6.66 5.07
CA LYS A 118 9.61 7.88 5.87
C LYS A 118 8.49 7.76 6.91
N LEU A 119 7.33 7.24 6.54
CA LEU A 119 6.21 7.05 7.46
C LEU A 119 6.55 6.10 8.62
N ASP A 120 7.22 4.98 8.33
CA ASP A 120 7.67 4.02 9.35
C ASP A 120 8.71 4.62 10.30
N GLU A 121 9.68 5.37 9.77
CA GLU A 121 10.68 6.07 10.57
C GLU A 121 10.03 7.08 11.53
N GLU A 122 9.09 7.89 11.04
CA GLU A 122 8.41 8.88 11.85
C GLU A 122 7.53 8.20 12.90
N ALA A 123 6.77 7.16 12.55
CA ALA A 123 5.97 6.41 13.51
C ALA A 123 6.82 5.81 14.65
N LYS A 124 8.01 5.29 14.34
CA LYS A 124 8.95 4.79 15.36
C LYS A 124 9.44 5.90 16.28
N LYS A 125 9.79 7.08 15.75
CA LYS A 125 10.21 8.22 16.56
C LYS A 125 9.10 8.67 17.52
N HIS A 126 7.86 8.75 17.03
CA HIS A 126 6.70 9.09 17.86
C HIS A 126 6.44 8.05 18.95
N ALA A 127 6.53 6.75 18.63
CA ALA A 127 6.34 5.68 19.61
C ALA A 127 7.36 5.72 20.75
N ILE A 128 8.63 6.06 20.45
CA ILE A 128 9.68 6.22 21.47
C ILE A 128 9.47 7.49 22.30
N ALA A 129 9.03 8.59 21.68
CA ALA A 129 8.82 9.87 22.38
C ALA A 129 7.62 9.86 23.35
N THR A 130 6.73 8.86 23.24
CA THR A 130 5.52 8.74 24.07
C THR A 130 5.64 7.62 25.13
N ALA A 131 6.77 6.92 25.18
CA ALA A 131 7.08 5.84 26.13
C ALA A 131 7.94 6.36 27.29
#